data_AF-A0A2G5WLK6-F1
#
_entry.id   AF-A0A2G5WLK6-F1
#
_cell.length_a   1.000
_cell.length_b   1.000
_cell.length_c   1.000
_cell.angle_alpha   90.00
_cell.angle_beta   90.00
_cell.angle_gamma   90.00
#
_symmetry.space_group_name_H-M   'P 1'
#
loop_
_entity.id
_entity.type
_entity.pdbx_description
1 polymer ?
#
loop_
_entity_poly.entity_id
_entity_poly.type
_entity_poly.pdbx_seq_one_letter_code
_entity_poly.pdbx_strand_id
1 'polypeptide(L)'
;MKRIKSIGRTAGVIGIGIIAYVFSKFQGGFVSWFIFYMILPFITYSMLLNLYPLRDFTVKRQIESSQLTSDGRVTVRLVVKRKWPFPLLYTVITDCRRFAGKERKVQQMVLLGFRKEYSFTYTLTSIKRGEYILPSIEIEVVDFFNWIKKRRVFAVGDTFLVYPKLTELVYESSSFGTSEGREMSAYMLVREATLPSSVREYATGDRLSWIHWKSFARTKKLMTKEFDDQQSEQFMVLLDCAPSETFEAVVGFAASILVTARQHQASLTLLLSDQRHLDIRSTDQLEQALVHLAKIQPKETSTLSLPMKHTDKDDLLLVITGNLRMEFINQVLEGYRRPSAIICFVAVDGNSITKDLELIVVQVRKLGISVRLISQSNISLVLKEAVTS
;
A
#
# COMPACT_ATOMS: atom_id res chain seq x y z
N MET A 1 19.85 -0.72 34.35
CA MET A 1 20.50 0.58 34.04
C MET A 1 19.58 1.81 34.14
N LYS A 2 18.35 1.83 33.56
CA LYS A 2 17.47 3.04 33.59
C LYS A 2 17.03 3.47 35.00
N ARG A 3 16.75 2.51 35.90
CA ARG A 3 16.32 2.78 37.29
C ARG A 3 17.44 3.42 38.13
N ILE A 4 18.70 3.02 37.91
CA ILE A 4 19.90 3.55 38.58
C ILE A 4 20.13 5.02 38.17
N LYS A 5 19.98 5.36 36.88
CA LYS A 5 20.08 6.75 36.42
C LYS A 5 18.97 7.65 37.00
N SER A 6 17.76 7.11 37.21
CA SER A 6 16.67 7.85 37.84
C SER A 6 16.94 8.13 39.32
N ILE A 7 17.52 7.15 40.04
CA ILE A 7 17.86 7.28 41.46
C ILE A 7 18.99 8.30 41.67
N GLY A 8 20.01 8.29 40.80
CA GLY A 8 21.08 9.29 40.86
C GLY A 8 20.59 10.72 40.64
N ARG A 9 19.63 10.90 39.71
CA ARG A 9 19.01 12.22 39.46
C ARG A 9 18.20 12.73 40.65
N THR A 10 17.40 11.85 41.27
CA THR A 10 16.63 12.23 42.47
C THR A 10 17.53 12.58 43.65
N ALA A 11 18.63 11.84 43.83
CA ALA A 11 19.62 12.15 44.85
C ALA A 11 20.30 13.50 44.59
N GLY A 12 20.60 13.82 43.32
CA GLY A 12 21.12 15.13 42.92
C GLY A 12 20.17 16.28 43.28
N VAL A 13 18.87 16.16 43.02
CA VAL A 13 17.87 17.18 43.39
C VAL A 13 17.80 17.38 44.90
N ILE A 14 17.80 16.29 45.67
CA ILE A 14 17.83 16.36 47.14
C ILE A 14 19.14 17.01 47.61
N GLY A 15 20.28 16.66 47.00
CA GLY A 15 21.58 17.25 47.29
C GLY A 15 21.61 18.76 47.06
N ILE A 16 21.05 19.25 45.94
CA ILE A 16 20.92 20.69 45.67
C ILE A 16 20.13 21.38 46.79
N GLY A 17 19.03 20.77 47.24
CA GLY A 17 18.24 21.30 48.35
C GLY A 17 19.00 21.34 49.68
N ILE A 18 19.72 20.27 50.01
CA ILE A 18 20.53 20.21 51.24
C ILE A 18 21.66 21.24 51.18
N ILE A 19 22.37 21.35 50.07
CA ILE A 19 23.47 22.31 49.90
C ILE A 19 22.95 23.74 50.02
N ALA A 20 21.83 24.08 49.36
CA ALA A 20 21.23 25.40 49.45
C ALA A 20 20.76 25.73 50.88
N TYR A 21 20.20 24.74 51.60
CA TYR A 21 19.81 24.90 53.00
C TYR A 21 21.02 25.12 53.92
N VAL A 22 22.05 24.28 53.78
CA VAL A 22 23.31 24.38 54.54
C VAL A 22 23.96 25.74 54.30
N PHE A 23 24.09 26.15 53.04
CA PHE A 23 24.62 27.47 52.66
C PHE A 23 23.85 28.61 53.32
N SER A 24 22.52 28.55 53.31
CA SER A 24 21.66 29.55 53.95
C SER A 24 21.82 29.61 55.47
N LYS A 25 22.08 28.47 56.11
CA LYS A 25 22.35 28.38 57.55
C LYS A 25 23.74 28.89 57.94
N PHE A 26 24.77 28.62 57.15
CA PHE A 26 26.14 29.03 57.45
C PHE A 26 26.40 30.51 57.16
N GLN A 27 25.97 31.03 56.00
CA GLN A 27 26.18 32.43 55.66
C GLN A 27 25.17 33.35 56.38
N GLY A 28 23.93 32.90 56.53
CA GLY A 28 22.84 33.71 57.05
C GLY A 28 22.47 34.90 56.15
N GLY A 29 21.64 35.81 56.67
CA GLY A 29 21.23 37.03 55.97
C GLY A 29 20.08 36.84 54.98
N PHE A 30 19.49 37.96 54.56
CA PHE A 30 18.29 37.98 53.70
C PHE A 30 18.53 37.30 52.34
N VAL A 31 19.67 37.56 51.71
CA VAL A 31 19.98 37.10 50.34
C VAL A 31 20.06 35.58 50.25
N SER A 32 20.75 34.92 51.19
CA SER A 32 20.92 33.46 51.14
C SER A 32 19.60 32.73 51.38
N TRP A 33 18.79 33.20 52.34
CA TRP A 33 17.42 32.69 52.53
C TRP A 33 16.52 32.94 51.33
N PHE A 34 16.62 34.10 50.69
CA PHE A 34 15.88 34.41 49.48
C PHE A 34 16.17 33.40 48.35
N ILE A 35 17.45 33.09 48.10
CA ILE A 35 17.85 32.08 47.09
C ILE A 35 17.27 30.70 47.42
N PHE A 36 17.35 30.27 48.68
CA PHE A 36 16.79 28.99 49.11
C PHE A 36 15.29 28.92 48.86
N TYR A 37 14.52 29.94 49.27
CA TYR A 37 13.08 29.97 49.06
C TYR A 37 12.69 30.10 47.58
N MET A 38 13.52 30.70 46.73
CA MET A 38 13.31 30.74 45.28
C MET A 38 13.50 29.37 44.61
N ILE A 39 14.44 28.56 45.09
CA ILE A 39 14.73 27.23 44.52
C ILE A 39 13.79 26.15 45.07
N LEU A 40 13.28 26.32 46.30
CA LEU A 40 12.44 25.35 47.00
C LEU A 40 11.18 24.91 46.20
N PRO A 41 10.41 25.80 45.53
CA PRO A 41 9.30 25.40 44.66
C PRO A 41 9.71 24.47 43.51
N PHE A 42 10.88 24.68 42.92
CA PHE A 42 11.36 23.84 41.81
C PHE A 42 11.80 22.45 42.31
N ILE A 43 12.46 22.39 43.47
CA ILE A 43 12.84 21.13 44.11
C ILE A 43 11.59 20.34 44.51
N THR A 44 10.64 20.99 45.17
CA THR A 44 9.38 20.36 45.61
C THR A 44 8.56 19.88 44.42
N TYR A 45 8.43 20.68 43.36
CA TYR A 45 7.79 20.27 42.11
C TYR A 45 8.48 19.04 41.48
N SER A 46 9.81 19.06 41.37
CA SER A 46 10.59 17.94 40.83
C SER A 46 10.35 16.66 41.63
N MET A 47 10.37 16.76 42.97
CA MET A 47 10.10 15.62 43.85
C MET A 47 8.66 15.09 43.72
N LEU A 48 7.67 15.98 43.64
CA LEU A 48 6.27 15.58 43.39
C LEU A 48 6.11 14.89 42.03
N LEU A 49 6.78 15.39 40.99
CA LEU A 49 6.80 14.76 39.66
C LEU A 49 7.44 13.36 39.71
N ASN A 50 8.47 13.17 40.54
CA ASN A 50 9.08 11.87 40.76
C ASN A 50 8.10 10.84 41.35
N LEU A 51 7.27 11.28 42.31
CA LEU A 51 6.26 10.44 42.95
C LEU A 51 5.02 10.22 42.06
N TYR A 52 4.79 11.10 41.10
CA TYR A 52 3.60 11.08 40.25
C TYR A 52 3.50 9.79 39.38
N PRO A 53 2.41 9.01 39.48
CA PRO A 53 2.29 7.71 38.81
C PRO A 53 1.91 7.84 37.33
N LEU A 54 2.90 7.77 36.42
CA LEU A 54 2.64 7.69 34.97
C LEU A 54 1.86 6.43 34.55
N ARG A 55 1.67 5.44 35.44
CA ARG A 55 0.90 4.22 35.17
C ARG A 55 -0.58 4.46 34.95
N ASP A 56 -1.13 5.51 35.54
CA ASP A 56 -2.56 5.78 35.54
C ASP A 56 -3.02 6.54 34.27
N PHE A 57 -2.15 6.59 33.26
CA PHE A 57 -2.47 7.19 31.98
C PHE A 57 -3.15 6.15 31.11
N THR A 58 -4.25 6.55 30.51
CA THR A 58 -4.92 5.79 29.46
C THR A 58 -4.65 6.50 28.15
N VAL A 59 -4.00 5.81 27.22
CA VAL A 59 -3.69 6.33 25.90
C VAL A 59 -4.51 5.55 24.90
N LYS A 60 -5.23 6.27 24.03
CA LYS A 60 -5.97 5.69 22.92
C LYS A 60 -5.50 6.34 21.62
N ARG A 61 -5.37 5.53 20.59
CA ARG A 61 -5.14 5.99 19.22
C ARG A 61 -6.41 5.72 18.41
N GLN A 62 -6.80 6.69 17.61
CA GLN A 62 -7.90 6.60 16.66
C GLN A 62 -7.37 6.97 15.30
N ILE A 63 -7.52 6.06 14.34
CA ILE A 63 -7.10 6.24 12.95
C ILE A 63 -8.37 6.45 12.14
N GLU A 64 -8.44 7.57 11.40
CA GLU A 64 -9.68 8.00 10.74
C GLU A 64 -10.12 7.05 9.60
N SER A 65 -9.17 6.40 8.92
CA SER A 65 -9.45 5.27 8.04
C SER A 65 -8.29 4.27 8.07
N SER A 66 -8.60 2.99 8.28
CA SER A 66 -7.63 1.90 8.25
C SER A 66 -7.26 1.45 6.82
N GLN A 67 -8.05 1.86 5.82
CA GLN A 67 -7.91 1.52 4.41
C GLN A 67 -7.89 2.80 3.57
N LEU A 68 -6.75 3.13 2.96
CA LEU A 68 -6.58 4.36 2.18
C LEU A 68 -5.91 4.07 0.84
N THR A 69 -6.40 4.71 -0.23
CA THR A 69 -5.79 4.71 -1.56
C THR A 69 -4.56 5.64 -1.55
N SER A 70 -3.50 5.28 -2.31
CA SER A 70 -2.13 5.85 -2.32
C SER A 70 -1.96 7.37 -2.57
N ASP A 71 -3.01 8.18 -2.66
CA ASP A 71 -2.91 9.65 -2.51
C ASP A 71 -3.14 10.12 -1.06
N GLY A 72 -3.29 9.16 -0.14
CA GLY A 72 -3.91 9.29 1.17
C GLY A 72 -3.09 10.03 2.22
N ARG A 73 -3.64 11.16 2.67
CA ARG A 73 -3.34 11.73 3.99
C ARG A 73 -3.92 10.79 5.05
N VAL A 74 -3.09 10.27 5.95
CA VAL A 74 -3.59 9.54 7.14
C VAL A 74 -3.65 10.49 8.31
N THR A 75 -4.84 10.71 8.83
CA THR A 75 -5.06 11.46 10.06
C THR A 75 -5.06 10.49 11.24
N VAL A 76 -4.16 10.70 12.19
CA VAL A 76 -4.11 9.94 13.44
C VAL A 76 -4.45 10.89 14.60
N ARG A 77 -5.49 10.54 15.35
CA ARG A 77 -5.89 11.24 16.57
C ARG A 77 -5.43 10.45 17.78
N LEU A 78 -4.66 11.11 18.64
CA LEU A 78 -4.20 10.57 19.90
C LEU A 78 -4.96 11.21 21.05
N VAL A 79 -5.45 10.39 21.97
CA VAL A 79 -6.17 10.82 23.16
C VAL A 79 -5.44 10.28 24.39
N VAL A 80 -4.95 11.19 25.21
CA VAL A 80 -4.28 10.90 26.48
C VAL A 80 -5.19 11.34 27.62
N LYS A 81 -5.59 10.38 28.45
CA LYS A 81 -6.36 10.61 29.68
C LYS A 81 -5.52 10.25 30.89
N ARG A 82 -5.69 10.99 31.99
CA ARG A 82 -5.02 10.71 33.26
C ARG A 82 -5.98 10.85 34.42
N LYS A 83 -5.75 10.05 35.46
CA LYS A 83 -6.59 10.03 36.67
C LYS A 83 -6.38 11.27 37.55
N TRP A 84 -5.12 11.64 37.78
CA TRP A 84 -4.74 12.71 38.70
C TRP A 84 -4.33 13.99 37.95
N PRO A 85 -4.94 15.16 38.25
CA PRO A 85 -4.58 16.42 37.63
C PRO A 85 -3.35 17.05 38.32
N PHE A 86 -2.16 16.56 38.01
CA PHE A 86 -0.89 17.18 38.43
C PHE A 86 -0.41 18.16 37.34
N PRO A 87 0.17 19.33 37.65
CA PRO A 87 0.63 20.27 36.62
C PRO A 87 1.81 19.68 35.83
N LEU A 88 1.55 19.05 34.67
CA LEU A 88 2.60 18.52 33.80
C LEU A 88 2.95 19.59 32.77
N LEU A 89 4.15 20.15 32.90
CA LEU A 89 4.58 21.27 32.07
C LEU A 89 5.16 20.80 30.75
N TYR A 90 6.19 19.97 30.78
CA TYR A 90 6.82 19.47 29.56
C TYR A 90 6.50 18.00 29.41
N THR A 91 5.54 17.70 28.54
CA THR A 91 5.20 16.33 28.17
C THR A 91 5.48 16.13 26.69
N VAL A 92 6.34 15.18 26.38
CA VAL A 92 6.63 14.75 25.02
C VAL A 92 5.88 13.45 24.77
N ILE A 93 4.96 13.48 23.82
CA ILE A 93 4.24 12.30 23.35
C ILE A 93 4.92 11.87 22.05
N THR A 94 5.46 10.66 22.03
CA THR A 94 6.13 10.07 20.88
C THR A 94 5.31 8.90 20.36
N ASP A 95 4.78 9.01 19.16
CA ASP A 95 4.16 7.89 18.46
C ASP A 95 5.21 7.19 17.57
N CYS A 96 5.40 5.90 17.79
CA CYS A 96 6.33 5.08 17.04
C CYS A 96 5.58 4.37 15.91
N ARG A 97 6.04 4.53 14.67
CA ARG A 97 5.56 3.80 13.50
C ARG A 97 6.68 2.99 12.86
N ARG A 98 6.33 1.82 12.32
CA ARG A 98 7.22 0.95 11.54
C ARG A 98 6.66 0.82 10.13
N PHE A 99 7.54 0.99 9.15
CA PHE A 99 7.25 0.81 7.73
C PHE A 99 8.48 0.24 7.03
N ALA A 100 8.31 -0.85 6.27
CA ALA A 100 9.40 -1.52 5.55
C ALA A 100 10.64 -1.77 6.43
N GLY A 101 10.43 -2.24 7.67
CA GLY A 101 11.49 -2.49 8.64
C GLY A 101 12.13 -1.24 9.28
N LYS A 102 11.79 -0.03 8.83
CA LYS A 102 12.30 1.24 9.37
C LYS A 102 11.37 1.80 10.42
N GLU A 103 11.92 2.18 11.57
CA GLU A 103 11.21 2.91 12.61
C GLU A 103 11.24 4.42 12.33
N ARG A 104 10.07 5.06 12.40
CA ARG A 104 9.94 6.51 12.41
C ARG A 104 9.15 6.94 13.64
N LYS A 105 9.47 8.12 14.16
CA LYS A 105 8.85 8.67 15.36
C LYS A 105 8.23 10.01 15.03
N VAL A 106 7.00 10.21 15.49
CA VAL A 106 6.35 11.52 15.50
C VAL A 106 6.34 11.99 16.94
N GLN A 107 6.96 13.13 17.20
CA GLN A 107 7.05 13.70 18.54
C GLN A 107 6.25 14.98 18.59
N GLN A 108 5.38 15.08 19.61
CA GLN A 108 4.66 16.30 19.92
C GLN A 108 4.97 16.69 21.36
N MET A 109 5.47 17.92 21.52
CA MET A 109 5.66 18.53 22.83
C MET A 109 4.41 19.30 23.22
N VAL A 110 3.91 19.08 24.43
CA VAL A 110 2.69 19.69 24.92
C VAL A 110 2.81 20.05 26.40
N LEU A 111 2.19 21.18 26.76
CA LEU A 111 1.92 21.57 28.13
C LEU A 111 0.51 21.14 28.55
N LEU A 112 0.41 20.02 29.28
CA LEU A 112 -0.88 19.51 29.76
C LEU A 112 -1.43 20.35 30.91
N GLY A 113 -0.55 20.97 31.71
CA GLY A 113 -0.94 21.71 32.91
C GLY A 113 -1.81 20.83 33.82
N PHE A 114 -2.98 21.32 34.23
CA PHE A 114 -3.96 20.59 35.04
C PHE A 114 -5.04 19.82 34.24
N ARG A 115 -4.99 19.83 32.90
CA ARG A 115 -5.99 19.17 32.04
C ARG A 115 -5.98 17.66 32.22
N LYS A 116 -7.12 17.03 32.53
CA LYS A 116 -7.21 15.55 32.70
C LYS A 116 -7.23 14.79 31.38
N GLU A 117 -7.61 15.47 30.30
CA GLU A 117 -7.72 14.92 28.96
C GLU A 117 -7.02 15.85 27.98
N TYR A 118 -6.21 15.26 27.11
CA TYR A 118 -5.55 15.96 26.03
C TYR A 118 -5.69 15.13 24.76
N SER A 119 -6.10 15.77 23.67
CA SER A 119 -6.12 15.13 22.36
C SER A 119 -5.37 15.99 21.35
N PHE A 120 -4.59 15.35 20.49
CA PHE A 120 -3.98 16.01 19.34
C PHE A 120 -4.09 15.11 18.11
N THR A 121 -4.08 15.76 16.97
CA THR A 121 -4.21 15.10 15.68
C THR A 121 -2.99 15.45 14.85
N TYR A 122 -2.37 14.45 14.24
CA TYR A 122 -1.31 14.66 13.27
C TYR A 122 -1.66 13.98 11.95
N THR A 123 -1.30 14.63 10.85
CA THR A 123 -1.52 14.11 9.50
C THR A 123 -0.21 13.67 8.90
N LEU A 124 -0.18 12.44 8.41
CA LEU A 124 0.91 11.91 7.62
C LEU A 124 0.62 12.22 6.16
N THR A 125 1.49 13.01 5.52
CA THR A 125 1.42 13.34 4.09
C THR A 125 2.39 12.47 3.29
N SER A 126 2.07 12.25 2.00
CA SER A 126 2.94 11.54 1.04
C SER A 126 3.39 10.16 1.54
N ILE A 127 2.43 9.36 2.01
CA ILE A 127 2.68 8.02 2.53
C ILE A 127 2.78 7.05 1.36
N LYS A 128 3.80 6.18 1.40
CA LYS A 128 3.96 5.12 0.38
C LYS A 128 3.02 3.95 0.67
N ARG A 129 2.65 3.19 -0.36
CA ARG A 129 1.83 1.98 -0.20
C ARG A 129 2.51 1.00 0.76
N GLY A 130 1.71 0.24 1.50
CA GLY A 130 2.21 -0.77 2.42
C GLY A 130 1.54 -0.80 3.78
N GLU A 131 1.98 -1.77 4.57
CA GLU A 131 1.51 -2.00 5.93
C GLU A 131 2.30 -1.13 6.91
N TYR A 132 1.56 -0.31 7.66
CA TYR A 132 2.10 0.52 8.73
C TYR A 132 1.71 -0.08 10.07
N ILE A 133 2.72 -0.36 10.90
CA ILE A 133 2.52 -0.91 12.23
C ILE A 133 2.86 0.18 13.25
N LEU A 134 1.92 0.46 14.16
CA LEU A 134 2.08 1.44 15.23
C LEU A 134 2.07 0.71 16.57
N PRO A 135 3.23 0.18 17.03
CA PRO A 135 3.26 -0.76 18.15
C PRO A 135 3.01 -0.10 19.52
N SER A 136 3.40 1.16 19.69
CA SER A 136 3.39 1.78 21.02
C SER A 136 3.44 3.30 20.96
N ILE A 137 2.98 3.90 22.04
CA ILE A 137 3.06 5.34 22.30
C ILE A 137 3.91 5.53 23.54
N GLU A 138 4.88 6.41 23.45
CA GLU A 138 5.76 6.76 24.54
C GLU A 138 5.38 8.14 25.08
N ILE A 139 5.19 8.23 26.39
CA ILE A 139 5.00 9.49 27.10
C ILE A 139 6.22 9.73 27.96
N GLU A 140 6.85 10.87 27.73
CA GLU A 140 7.94 11.37 28.53
C GLU A 140 7.51 12.68 29.21
N VAL A 141 7.71 12.77 30.52
CA VAL A 141 7.50 14.01 31.28
C VAL A 141 8.81 14.47 31.86
N VAL A 142 9.05 15.77 31.75
CA VAL A 142 10.27 16.45 32.19
C VAL A 142 9.89 17.64 33.08
N ASP A 143 10.72 17.94 34.08
CA ASP A 143 10.60 19.16 34.90
C ASP A 143 11.27 20.38 34.23
N PHE A 144 11.24 21.54 34.90
CA PHE A 144 11.76 22.80 34.36
C PHE A 144 13.24 22.76 33.96
N PHE A 145 14.07 22.12 34.80
CA PHE A 145 15.53 22.07 34.62
C PHE A 145 16.03 20.72 34.10
N ASN A 146 15.12 19.83 33.68
CA ASN A 146 15.42 18.46 33.27
C ASN A 146 16.19 17.65 34.34
N TRP A 147 16.01 17.98 35.62
CA TRP A 147 16.55 17.21 36.73
C TRP A 147 15.87 15.86 36.81
N ILE A 148 14.54 15.84 36.66
CA ILE A 148 13.72 14.62 36.69
C ILE A 148 13.02 14.42 35.36
N LYS A 149 13.25 13.23 34.80
CA LYS A 149 12.70 12.77 33.53
C LYS A 149 12.12 11.39 33.70
N LYS A 150 10.81 11.28 33.49
CA LYS A 150 10.08 10.02 33.60
C LYS A 150 9.53 9.64 32.24
N ARG A 151 9.79 8.41 31.82
CA ARG A 151 9.35 7.85 30.55
C ARG A 151 8.52 6.61 30.80
N ARG A 152 7.40 6.48 30.08
CA ARG A 152 6.60 5.27 30.05
C ARG A 152 6.16 4.97 28.63
N VAL A 153 6.22 3.69 28.26
CA VAL A 153 5.75 3.19 26.97
C VAL A 153 4.42 2.49 27.20
N PHE A 154 3.41 2.84 26.41
CA PHE A 154 2.09 2.22 26.39
C PHE A 154 2.00 1.37 25.13
N ALA A 155 1.74 0.07 25.31
CA ALA A 155 1.48 -0.84 24.21
C ALA A 155 0.07 -0.55 23.67
N VAL A 156 0.01 0.20 22.57
CA VAL A 156 -1.20 0.53 21.83
C VAL A 156 -0.89 0.10 20.40
N GLY A 157 -1.19 -1.16 20.11
CA GLY A 157 -0.88 -1.78 18.82
C GLY A 157 -2.01 -1.54 17.84
N ASP A 158 -1.75 -0.71 16.83
CA ASP A 158 -2.65 -0.54 15.70
C ASP A 158 -1.90 -0.74 14.39
N THR A 159 -2.65 -1.09 13.35
CA THR A 159 -2.13 -1.24 12.00
C THR A 159 -3.06 -0.57 11.01
N PHE A 160 -2.51 0.05 9.99
CA PHE A 160 -3.28 0.52 8.84
C PHE A 160 -2.59 0.12 7.55
N LEU A 161 -3.38 -0.05 6.49
CA LEU A 161 -2.90 -0.49 5.19
C LEU A 161 -3.15 0.61 4.16
N VAL A 162 -2.10 0.95 3.42
CA VAL A 162 -2.18 1.87 2.28
C VAL A 162 -2.17 1.05 1.01
N TYR A 163 -3.29 1.05 0.30
CA TYR A 163 -3.47 0.37 -0.97
C TYR A 163 -2.69 1.06 -2.09
N PRO A 164 -2.29 0.32 -3.14
CA PRO A 164 -1.67 0.91 -4.32
C PRO A 164 -2.55 1.98 -4.96
N LYS A 165 -1.93 2.93 -5.68
CA LYS A 165 -2.67 3.95 -6.41
C LYS A 165 -3.42 3.29 -7.56
N LEU A 166 -4.74 3.46 -7.57
CA LEU A 166 -5.56 3.03 -8.69
C LEU A 166 -5.64 4.17 -9.70
N THR A 167 -5.41 3.84 -10.96
CA THR A 167 -5.62 4.73 -12.10
C THR A 167 -6.79 4.16 -12.88
N GLU A 168 -7.78 4.99 -13.19
CA GLU A 168 -8.89 4.57 -14.05
C GLU A 168 -8.36 4.19 -15.43
N LEU A 169 -8.62 2.94 -15.82
CA LEU A 169 -8.29 2.44 -17.15
C LEU A 169 -9.55 2.58 -18.01
N VAL A 170 -9.43 3.26 -19.15
CA VAL A 170 -10.53 3.35 -20.11
C VAL A 170 -10.68 1.99 -20.79
N TYR A 171 -11.85 1.41 -20.64
CA TYR A 171 -12.25 0.18 -21.30
C TYR A 171 -13.01 0.51 -22.57
N GLU A 172 -12.46 0.17 -23.73
CA GLU A 172 -13.21 0.16 -24.99
C GLU A 172 -13.31 -1.28 -25.48
N SER A 173 -14.52 -1.86 -25.42
CA SER A 173 -14.80 -3.13 -26.08
C SER A 173 -14.79 -2.91 -27.58
N SER A 174 -13.73 -3.32 -28.27
CA SER A 174 -13.76 -3.37 -29.72
C SER A 174 -14.55 -4.60 -30.16
N SER A 175 -15.79 -4.39 -30.61
CA SER A 175 -16.54 -5.41 -31.34
C SER A 175 -15.98 -5.49 -32.76
N PHE A 176 -14.81 -6.12 -32.94
CA PHE A 176 -14.25 -6.36 -34.27
C PHE A 176 -14.81 -7.66 -34.85
N GLY A 177 -15.73 -7.49 -35.81
CA GLY A 177 -16.14 -8.54 -36.72
C GLY A 177 -15.08 -8.77 -37.81
N THR A 178 -15.20 -9.95 -38.42
CA THR A 178 -14.55 -10.45 -39.65
C THR A 178 -13.09 -10.93 -39.58
N SER A 179 -12.96 -12.19 -39.97
CA SER A 179 -11.79 -12.94 -40.34
C SER A 179 -11.06 -12.30 -41.53
N GLU A 180 -9.93 -11.67 -41.28
CA GLU A 180 -8.72 -11.57 -42.13
C GLU A 180 -7.90 -10.36 -41.66
N GLY A 181 -6.83 -10.62 -40.90
CA GLY A 181 -5.98 -9.58 -40.30
C GLY A 181 -5.81 -9.80 -38.80
N ARG A 182 -4.92 -10.73 -38.41
CA ARG A 182 -4.53 -10.92 -37.01
C ARG A 182 -3.53 -9.83 -36.61
N GLU A 183 -4.04 -8.69 -36.17
CA GLU A 183 -3.35 -7.85 -35.17
C GLU A 183 -4.15 -8.00 -33.86
N MET A 184 -3.60 -8.79 -32.94
CA MET A 184 -4.19 -9.01 -31.61
C MET A 184 -4.04 -7.73 -30.80
N SER A 185 -5.11 -6.94 -30.75
CA SER A 185 -5.26 -5.82 -29.85
C SER A 185 -5.18 -6.33 -28.40
N ALA A 186 -4.41 -5.64 -27.55
CA ALA A 186 -4.15 -6.00 -26.14
C ALA A 186 -5.38 -5.90 -25.20
N TYR A 187 -6.58 -5.82 -25.76
CA TYR A 187 -7.85 -5.53 -25.11
C TYR A 187 -8.94 -6.47 -25.66
N MET A 188 -8.70 -7.78 -25.61
CA MET A 188 -9.81 -8.75 -25.70
C MET A 188 -10.48 -8.82 -24.34
N LEU A 189 -11.11 -7.73 -23.92
CA LEU A 189 -11.93 -7.78 -22.74
C LEU A 189 -13.37 -8.08 -23.17
N VAL A 190 -13.82 -9.26 -22.77
CA VAL A 190 -15.19 -9.80 -22.79
C VAL A 190 -15.97 -9.45 -24.06
N ARG A 191 -16.01 -10.42 -24.98
CA ARG A 191 -16.95 -10.43 -26.09
C ARG A 191 -18.36 -10.40 -25.52
N GLU A 192 -19.08 -9.31 -25.74
CA GLU A 192 -20.46 -9.17 -25.27
C GLU A 192 -21.31 -10.26 -25.93
N ALA A 193 -21.89 -11.16 -25.12
CA ALA A 193 -22.63 -12.36 -25.56
C ALA A 193 -23.96 -12.06 -26.28
N THR A 194 -24.16 -10.82 -26.71
CA THR A 194 -25.37 -10.36 -27.41
C THR A 194 -25.31 -10.65 -28.91
N LEU A 195 -24.12 -10.88 -29.49
CA LEU A 195 -23.97 -11.22 -30.90
C LEU A 195 -23.88 -12.75 -31.10
N PRO A 196 -24.74 -13.32 -31.97
CA PRO A 196 -24.67 -14.74 -32.31
C PRO A 196 -23.38 -15.05 -33.08
N SER A 197 -22.68 -16.11 -32.68
CA SER A 197 -21.38 -16.54 -33.26
C SER A 197 -21.56 -17.37 -34.53
N SER A 198 -22.55 -18.26 -34.54
CA SER A 198 -22.94 -19.09 -35.68
C SER A 198 -24.46 -19.24 -35.75
N VAL A 199 -24.93 -19.85 -36.82
CA VAL A 199 -26.35 -20.18 -36.99
C VAL A 199 -26.45 -21.64 -37.40
N ARG A 200 -27.19 -22.45 -36.65
CA ARG A 200 -27.46 -23.86 -36.96
C ARG A 200 -28.92 -24.08 -37.37
N GLU A 201 -29.22 -25.25 -37.93
CA GLU A 201 -30.60 -25.64 -38.21
C GLU A 201 -31.39 -25.82 -36.90
N TYR A 202 -32.63 -25.34 -36.90
CA TYR A 202 -33.50 -25.36 -35.73
C TYR A 202 -33.87 -26.80 -35.33
N ALA A 203 -33.72 -27.12 -34.04
CA ALA A 203 -34.13 -28.39 -33.47
C ALA A 203 -35.35 -28.22 -32.57
N THR A 204 -36.19 -29.25 -32.50
CA THR A 204 -37.38 -29.26 -31.64
C THR A 204 -36.96 -29.19 -30.17
N GLY A 205 -37.22 -28.04 -29.53
CA GLY A 205 -36.78 -27.74 -28.15
C GLY A 205 -36.01 -26.42 -28.02
N ASP A 206 -35.53 -25.86 -29.13
CA ASP A 206 -34.91 -24.54 -29.15
C ASP A 206 -35.92 -23.43 -28.83
N ARG A 207 -35.48 -22.38 -28.14
CA ARG A 207 -36.33 -21.23 -27.81
C ARG A 207 -36.66 -20.43 -29.07
N LEU A 208 -37.93 -20.10 -29.28
CA LEU A 208 -38.38 -19.30 -30.43
C LEU A 208 -37.71 -17.90 -30.49
N SER A 209 -37.33 -17.33 -29.34
CA SER A 209 -36.61 -16.05 -29.27
C SER A 209 -35.20 -16.10 -29.87
N TRP A 210 -34.65 -17.30 -30.09
CA TRP A 210 -33.32 -17.51 -30.65
C TRP A 210 -33.36 -17.76 -32.17
N ILE A 211 -34.52 -17.66 -32.81
CA ILE A 211 -34.61 -17.80 -34.27
C ILE A 211 -33.91 -16.62 -34.96
N HIS A 212 -33.07 -16.93 -35.95
CA HIS A 212 -32.42 -15.94 -36.79
C HIS A 212 -33.30 -15.57 -38.00
N TRP A 213 -34.22 -14.61 -37.81
CA TRP A 213 -35.21 -14.20 -38.82
C TRP A 213 -34.60 -13.77 -40.17
N LYS A 214 -33.42 -13.15 -40.16
CA LYS A 214 -32.73 -12.73 -41.40
C LYS A 214 -32.25 -13.92 -42.23
N SER A 215 -31.81 -15.01 -41.59
CA SER A 215 -31.47 -16.24 -42.30
C SER A 215 -32.73 -16.92 -42.83
N PHE A 216 -33.78 -17.01 -42.01
CA PHE A 216 -35.06 -17.59 -42.39
C PHE A 216 -35.65 -16.93 -43.64
N ALA A 217 -35.61 -15.59 -43.73
CA ALA A 217 -36.11 -14.85 -44.88
C ALA A 217 -35.38 -15.19 -46.19
N ARG A 218 -34.09 -15.60 -46.13
CA ARG A 218 -33.28 -15.93 -47.31
C ARG A 218 -33.37 -17.41 -47.71
N THR A 219 -33.32 -18.32 -46.73
CA THR A 219 -33.22 -19.77 -46.99
C THR A 219 -34.53 -20.53 -46.80
N LYS A 220 -35.58 -19.90 -46.26
CA LYS A 220 -36.87 -20.53 -45.89
C LYS A 220 -36.74 -21.72 -44.94
N LYS A 221 -35.58 -21.87 -44.30
CA LYS A 221 -35.31 -22.87 -43.26
C LYS A 221 -35.18 -22.18 -41.91
N LEU A 222 -35.79 -22.75 -40.88
CA LEU A 222 -35.66 -22.23 -39.51
C LEU A 222 -34.25 -22.48 -39.02
N MET A 223 -33.59 -21.42 -38.57
CA MET A 223 -32.22 -21.45 -38.10
C MET A 223 -32.16 -20.82 -36.70
N THR A 224 -31.47 -21.49 -35.78
CA THR A 224 -31.27 -21.05 -34.40
C THR A 224 -29.93 -20.33 -34.29
N LYS A 225 -29.93 -19.15 -33.67
CA LYS A 225 -28.72 -18.43 -33.24
C LYS A 225 -27.96 -19.31 -32.25
N GLU A 226 -26.73 -19.63 -32.57
CA GLU A 226 -25.80 -20.19 -31.60
C GLU A 226 -25.04 -19.02 -30.98
N PHE A 227 -25.02 -19.02 -29.65
CA PHE A 227 -24.15 -18.17 -28.87
C PHE A 227 -22.99 -19.05 -28.46
N ASP A 228 -21.77 -18.58 -28.71
CA ASP A 228 -20.59 -19.24 -28.17
C ASP A 228 -20.76 -19.23 -26.65
N ASP A 229 -20.62 -20.40 -26.01
CA ASP A 229 -20.60 -20.44 -24.56
C ASP A 229 -19.43 -19.57 -24.12
N GLN A 230 -19.62 -18.74 -23.10
CA GLN A 230 -18.54 -17.86 -22.65
C GLN A 230 -17.40 -18.73 -22.14
N GLN A 231 -16.42 -19.04 -23.00
CA GLN A 231 -15.08 -19.30 -22.51
C GLN A 231 -14.64 -17.97 -21.92
N SER A 232 -14.77 -17.84 -20.61
CA SER A 232 -14.14 -16.77 -19.87
C SER A 232 -12.66 -16.86 -20.17
N GLU A 233 -12.16 -16.01 -21.08
CA GLU A 233 -10.72 -15.90 -21.30
C GLU A 233 -10.09 -15.62 -19.94
N GLN A 234 -9.22 -16.52 -19.49
CA GLN A 234 -8.52 -16.35 -18.23
C GLN A 234 -7.27 -15.53 -18.53
N PHE A 235 -7.16 -14.40 -17.85
CA PHE A 235 -6.03 -13.51 -18.00
C PHE A 235 -5.04 -13.76 -16.88
N MET A 236 -3.77 -13.90 -17.24
CA MET A 236 -2.71 -14.08 -16.26
C MET A 236 -1.92 -12.78 -16.15
N VAL A 237 -1.91 -12.16 -14.97
CA VAL A 237 -1.14 -10.94 -14.71
C VAL A 237 0.13 -11.33 -13.97
N LEU A 238 1.28 -11.26 -14.63
CA LEU A 238 2.58 -11.48 -14.02
C LEU A 238 3.22 -10.15 -13.61
N LEU A 239 3.39 -9.96 -12.30
CA LEU A 239 4.06 -8.80 -11.73
C LEU A 239 5.54 -9.10 -11.42
N ASP A 240 6.44 -8.32 -12.01
CA ASP A 240 7.86 -8.33 -11.66
C ASP A 240 8.10 -7.59 -10.33
N CYS A 241 8.61 -8.32 -9.34
CA CYS A 241 8.94 -7.81 -8.00
C CYS A 241 10.40 -7.36 -7.84
N ALA A 242 11.14 -7.26 -8.95
CA ALA A 242 12.50 -6.72 -8.95
C ALA A 242 12.55 -5.26 -8.46
N PRO A 243 13.64 -4.84 -7.81
CA PRO A 243 13.83 -3.45 -7.43
C PRO A 243 13.92 -2.57 -8.67
N SER A 244 13.02 -1.59 -8.78
CA SER A 244 13.06 -0.52 -9.77
C SER A 244 12.54 0.78 -9.17
N GLU A 245 12.94 1.92 -9.75
CA GLU A 245 12.43 3.24 -9.35
C GLU A 245 10.92 3.37 -9.66
N THR A 246 10.47 2.70 -10.72
CA THR A 246 9.09 2.66 -11.20
C THR A 246 8.23 1.60 -10.50
N PHE A 247 8.75 0.89 -9.50
CA PHE A 247 8.07 -0.24 -8.85
C PHE A 247 6.70 0.13 -8.28
N GLU A 248 6.56 1.32 -7.68
CA GLU A 248 5.26 1.81 -7.19
C GLU A 248 4.23 1.96 -8.32
N ALA A 249 4.66 2.44 -9.50
CA ALA A 249 3.80 2.60 -10.66
C ALA A 249 3.40 1.24 -11.25
N VAL A 250 4.33 0.28 -11.30
CA VAL A 250 4.08 -1.10 -11.73
C VAL A 250 3.01 -1.76 -10.86
N VAL A 251 3.12 -1.64 -9.53
CA VAL A 251 2.14 -2.21 -8.61
C VAL A 251 0.78 -1.49 -8.68
N GLY A 252 0.79 -0.16 -8.83
CA GLY A 252 -0.42 0.63 -9.08
C GLY A 252 -1.14 0.22 -10.36
N PHE A 253 -0.39 0.03 -11.43
CA PHE A 253 -0.91 -0.41 -12.72
C PHE A 253 -1.49 -1.82 -12.66
N ALA A 254 -0.78 -2.77 -12.03
CA ALA A 254 -1.29 -4.12 -11.80
C ALA A 254 -2.61 -4.10 -11.00
N ALA A 255 -2.66 -3.35 -9.90
CA ALA A 255 -3.87 -3.18 -9.11
C ALA A 255 -5.02 -2.59 -9.93
N SER A 256 -4.73 -1.62 -10.81
CA SER A 256 -5.70 -1.00 -11.70
C SER A 256 -6.27 -2.02 -12.69
N ILE A 257 -5.42 -2.85 -13.30
CA ILE A 257 -5.86 -3.93 -14.20
C ILE A 257 -6.79 -4.90 -13.47
N LEU A 258 -6.42 -5.34 -12.26
CA LEU A 258 -7.24 -6.27 -11.48
C LEU A 258 -8.62 -5.71 -11.15
N VAL A 259 -8.68 -4.44 -10.74
CA VAL A 259 -9.94 -3.76 -10.42
C VAL A 259 -10.80 -3.59 -11.69
N THR A 260 -10.23 -3.08 -12.78
CA THR A 260 -10.97 -2.86 -14.03
C THR A 260 -11.47 -4.18 -14.61
N ALA A 261 -10.61 -5.19 -14.74
CA ALA A 261 -11.04 -6.48 -15.29
C ALA A 261 -12.10 -7.17 -14.42
N ARG A 262 -12.08 -6.99 -13.09
CA ARG A 262 -13.16 -7.47 -12.22
C ARG A 262 -14.47 -6.74 -12.44
N GLN A 263 -14.45 -5.41 -12.67
CA GLN A 263 -15.65 -4.62 -13.01
C GLN A 263 -16.32 -5.16 -14.29
N HIS A 264 -15.53 -5.66 -15.24
CA HIS A 264 -16.00 -6.27 -16.49
C HIS A 264 -16.22 -7.80 -16.42
N GLN A 265 -16.20 -8.39 -15.23
CA GLN A 265 -16.47 -9.83 -15.00
C GLN A 265 -15.48 -10.80 -15.66
N ALA A 266 -14.26 -10.36 -15.97
CA ALA A 266 -13.21 -11.25 -16.45
C ALA A 266 -12.62 -12.10 -15.30
N SER A 267 -12.22 -13.33 -15.62
CA SER A 267 -11.47 -14.19 -14.68
C SER A 267 -9.98 -13.88 -14.80
N LEU A 268 -9.33 -13.63 -13.65
CA LEU A 268 -7.93 -13.22 -13.59
C LEU A 268 -7.15 -14.10 -12.62
N THR A 269 -5.92 -14.42 -13.00
CA THR A 269 -4.93 -15.01 -12.11
C THR A 269 -3.77 -14.04 -11.94
N LEU A 270 -3.57 -13.54 -10.73
CA LEU A 270 -2.39 -12.75 -10.40
C LEU A 270 -1.23 -13.70 -10.08
N LEU A 271 -0.17 -13.61 -10.86
CA LEU A 271 1.12 -14.24 -10.59
C LEU A 271 2.12 -13.20 -10.12
N LEU A 272 2.79 -13.52 -9.03
CA LEU A 272 3.87 -12.72 -8.49
C LEU A 272 5.19 -13.45 -8.75
N SER A 273 6.24 -12.70 -9.07
CA SER A 273 7.56 -13.31 -9.26
C SER A 273 8.14 -13.97 -7.98
N ASP A 274 7.46 -13.86 -6.83
CA ASP A 274 7.80 -14.53 -5.56
C ASP A 274 7.05 -15.86 -5.28
N GLN A 275 6.60 -16.54 -6.35
CA GLN A 275 5.99 -17.88 -6.33
C GLN A 275 4.55 -17.94 -5.78
N ARG A 276 3.90 -16.80 -5.58
CA ARG A 276 2.49 -16.74 -5.17
C ARG A 276 1.58 -16.55 -6.37
N HIS A 277 0.52 -17.33 -6.42
CA HIS A 277 -0.58 -17.16 -7.36
C HIS A 277 -1.86 -16.90 -6.58
N LEU A 278 -2.69 -16.00 -7.09
CA LEU A 278 -4.00 -15.68 -6.54
C LEU A 278 -5.00 -15.67 -7.68
N ASP A 279 -5.90 -16.66 -7.66
CA ASP A 279 -7.02 -16.70 -8.59
C ASP A 279 -8.14 -15.78 -8.10
N ILE A 280 -8.49 -14.81 -8.93
CA ILE A 280 -9.44 -13.76 -8.63
C ILE A 280 -10.70 -14.04 -9.43
N ARG A 281 -11.68 -14.66 -8.75
CA ARG A 281 -13.03 -14.95 -9.28
C ARG A 281 -14.11 -14.18 -8.53
N SER A 282 -13.83 -13.79 -7.29
CA SER A 282 -14.75 -13.10 -6.39
C SER A 282 -14.22 -11.74 -5.93
N THR A 283 -15.12 -10.88 -5.43
CA THR A 283 -14.76 -9.56 -4.87
C THR A 283 -13.86 -9.70 -3.64
N ASP A 284 -14.10 -10.69 -2.78
CA ASP A 284 -13.27 -10.95 -1.60
C ASP A 284 -11.84 -11.34 -2.00
N GLN A 285 -11.68 -12.14 -3.05
CA GLN A 285 -10.36 -12.49 -3.60
C GLN A 285 -9.66 -11.29 -4.23
N LEU A 286 -10.41 -10.38 -4.87
CA LEU A 286 -9.84 -9.12 -5.34
C LEU A 286 -9.33 -8.28 -4.17
N GLU A 287 -10.09 -8.16 -3.08
CA GLU A 287 -9.64 -7.43 -1.88
C GLU A 287 -8.38 -8.07 -1.30
N GLN A 288 -8.33 -9.41 -1.20
CA GLN A 288 -7.13 -10.14 -0.75
C GLN A 288 -5.92 -9.90 -1.67
N ALA A 289 -6.13 -9.87 -2.99
CA ALA A 289 -5.08 -9.56 -3.95
C ALA A 289 -4.58 -8.12 -3.79
N LEU A 290 -5.47 -7.15 -3.61
CA LEU A 290 -5.10 -5.76 -3.35
C LEU A 290 -4.36 -5.60 -2.01
N VAL A 291 -4.76 -6.33 -0.97
CA VAL A 291 -4.04 -6.37 0.31
C VAL A 291 -2.63 -6.92 0.11
N HIS A 292 -2.48 -7.95 -0.72
CA HIS A 292 -1.18 -8.52 -1.04
C HIS A 292 -0.30 -7.52 -1.81
N LEU A 293 -0.83 -6.91 -2.87
CA LEU A 293 -0.16 -5.86 -3.64
C LEU A 293 0.20 -4.63 -2.79
N ALA A 294 -0.57 -4.33 -1.76
CA ALA A 294 -0.20 -3.30 -0.79
C ALA A 294 1.04 -3.73 0.01
N LYS A 295 1.10 -4.96 0.51
CA LYS A 295 2.20 -5.45 1.37
C LYS A 295 3.49 -5.76 0.64
N ILE A 296 3.46 -5.96 -0.67
CA ILE A 296 4.62 -6.37 -1.45
C ILE A 296 5.73 -5.32 -1.42
N GLN A 297 6.97 -5.76 -1.22
CA GLN A 297 8.19 -4.94 -1.23
C GLN A 297 9.15 -5.51 -2.28
N PRO A 298 9.98 -4.67 -2.91
CA PRO A 298 10.90 -5.13 -3.94
C PRO A 298 11.91 -6.12 -3.33
N LYS A 299 12.22 -7.19 -4.05
CA LYS A 299 13.21 -8.21 -3.65
C LYS A 299 14.28 -8.33 -4.73
N GLU A 300 15.55 -8.30 -4.33
CA GLU A 300 16.70 -8.37 -5.26
C GLU A 300 16.78 -9.71 -6.01
N THR A 301 16.33 -10.80 -5.38
CA THR A 301 16.43 -12.16 -5.94
C THR A 301 15.04 -12.70 -6.23
N SER A 302 14.44 -12.26 -7.33
CA SER A 302 13.24 -12.90 -7.86
C SER A 302 13.64 -13.93 -8.91
N THR A 303 13.96 -15.15 -8.50
CA THR A 303 13.95 -16.28 -9.44
C THR A 303 12.50 -16.59 -9.77
N LEU A 304 12.10 -16.33 -11.01
CA LEU A 304 10.75 -16.63 -11.48
C LEU A 304 10.60 -18.16 -11.54
N SER A 305 9.81 -18.73 -10.63
CA SER A 305 9.31 -20.10 -10.80
C SER A 305 7.81 -20.03 -11.05
N LEU A 306 7.43 -20.03 -12.32
CA LEU A 306 6.03 -20.09 -12.71
C LEU A 306 5.46 -21.45 -12.27
N PRO A 307 4.32 -21.50 -11.56
CA PRO A 307 3.66 -22.76 -11.25
C PRO A 307 3.22 -23.44 -12.56
N MET A 308 4.00 -24.44 -12.98
CA MET A 308 3.90 -25.20 -14.23
C MET A 308 2.63 -26.09 -14.37
N LYS A 309 1.50 -25.74 -13.75
CA LYS A 309 0.31 -26.61 -13.69
C LYS A 309 -1.01 -26.01 -14.15
N HIS A 310 -1.08 -24.73 -14.50
CA HIS A 310 -2.35 -24.07 -14.89
C HIS A 310 -2.32 -23.39 -16.27
N THR A 311 -1.44 -23.81 -17.17
CA THR A 311 -1.51 -23.34 -18.56
C THR A 311 -2.52 -24.20 -19.32
N ASP A 312 -3.81 -23.96 -19.07
CA ASP A 312 -4.81 -24.26 -20.09
C ASP A 312 -4.48 -23.42 -21.34
N LYS A 313 -4.75 -24.00 -22.50
CA LYS A 313 -3.97 -23.77 -23.73
C LYS A 313 -4.14 -22.39 -24.37
N ASP A 314 -4.98 -21.49 -23.87
CA ASP A 314 -5.38 -20.26 -24.58
C ASP A 314 -5.38 -18.95 -23.73
N ASP A 315 -4.74 -18.93 -22.56
CA ASP A 315 -4.76 -17.78 -21.65
C ASP A 315 -3.75 -16.68 -21.99
N LEU A 316 -4.16 -15.41 -22.11
CA LEU A 316 -3.30 -14.26 -22.39
C LEU A 316 -2.44 -13.89 -21.16
N LEU A 317 -1.12 -13.72 -21.35
CA LEU A 317 -0.17 -13.36 -20.28
C LEU A 317 0.19 -11.87 -20.35
N LEU A 318 -0.22 -11.11 -19.34
CA LEU A 318 0.12 -9.71 -19.13
C LEU A 318 1.32 -9.60 -18.17
N VAL A 319 2.50 -9.29 -18.70
CA VAL A 319 3.71 -9.10 -17.90
C VAL A 319 3.86 -7.62 -17.57
N ILE A 320 4.00 -7.26 -16.31
CA ILE A 320 4.19 -5.87 -15.87
C ILE A 320 5.54 -5.78 -15.15
N THR A 321 6.46 -5.00 -15.70
CA THR A 321 7.81 -4.82 -15.15
C THR A 321 8.22 -3.35 -15.14
N GLY A 322 9.03 -2.98 -14.14
CA GLY A 322 9.68 -1.67 -14.07
C GLY A 322 11.17 -1.73 -14.42
N ASN A 323 11.72 -2.92 -14.66
CA ASN A 323 13.11 -3.13 -15.00
C ASN A 323 13.22 -4.31 -15.97
N LEU A 324 13.07 -4.01 -17.25
CA LEU A 324 13.07 -5.02 -18.31
C LEU A 324 14.49 -5.60 -18.46
N ARG A 325 14.66 -6.86 -18.04
CA ARG A 325 15.91 -7.63 -18.17
C ARG A 325 15.69 -8.83 -19.08
N MET A 326 16.68 -9.13 -19.94
CA MET A 326 16.60 -10.30 -20.83
C MET A 326 16.55 -11.62 -20.05
N GLU A 327 17.23 -11.71 -18.90
CA GLU A 327 17.16 -12.87 -18.01
C GLU A 327 15.71 -13.16 -17.56
N PHE A 328 14.96 -12.11 -17.21
CA PHE A 328 13.57 -12.23 -16.79
C PHE A 328 12.68 -12.69 -17.95
N ILE A 329 12.84 -12.12 -19.14
CA ILE A 329 12.08 -12.53 -20.33
C ILE A 329 12.37 -13.98 -20.71
N ASN A 330 13.64 -14.41 -20.63
CA ASN A 330 13.99 -15.80 -20.87
C ASN A 330 13.30 -16.75 -19.86
N GLN A 331 13.25 -16.38 -18.58
CA GLN A 331 12.49 -17.15 -17.57
C GLN A 331 10.99 -17.21 -17.85
N VAL A 332 10.39 -16.11 -18.35
CA VAL A 332 8.99 -16.09 -18.77
C VAL A 332 8.77 -17.03 -19.97
N LEU A 333 9.66 -17.01 -20.95
CA LEU A 333 9.59 -17.87 -22.14
C LEU A 333 9.84 -19.35 -21.83
N GLU A 334 10.65 -19.67 -20.81
CA GLU A 334 10.82 -21.04 -20.32
C GLU A 334 9.50 -21.60 -19.77
N GLY A 335 8.70 -20.78 -19.09
CA GLY A 335 7.40 -21.18 -18.55
C GLY A 335 6.24 -21.06 -19.54
N TYR A 336 6.30 -20.15 -20.50
CA TYR A 336 5.20 -19.84 -21.42
C TYR A 336 5.63 -19.96 -22.89
N ARG A 337 5.18 -21.02 -23.56
CA ARG A 337 5.68 -21.43 -24.89
C ARG A 337 5.11 -20.65 -26.09
N ARG A 338 4.13 -19.76 -25.89
CA ARG A 338 3.51 -18.95 -26.96
C ARG A 338 3.88 -17.47 -26.81
N PRO A 339 4.96 -16.98 -27.44
CA PRO A 339 5.37 -15.58 -27.30
C PRO A 339 4.33 -14.58 -27.82
N SER A 340 3.51 -14.96 -28.81
CA SER A 340 2.47 -14.11 -29.41
C SER A 340 1.29 -13.79 -28.48
N ALA A 341 1.14 -14.53 -27.37
CA ALA A 341 0.13 -14.29 -26.35
C ALA A 341 0.70 -13.56 -25.11
N ILE A 342 1.93 -13.05 -25.19
CA ILE A 342 2.59 -12.30 -24.12
C ILE A 342 2.54 -10.81 -24.47
N ILE A 343 2.00 -10.02 -23.54
CA ILE A 343 1.99 -8.56 -23.61
C ILE A 343 2.79 -8.03 -22.45
N CYS A 344 3.90 -7.36 -22.74
CA CYS A 344 4.81 -6.81 -21.74
C CYS A 344 4.60 -5.30 -21.60
N PHE A 345 4.17 -4.89 -20.42
CA PHE A 345 4.05 -3.52 -19.99
C PHE A 345 5.29 -3.11 -19.20
N VAL A 346 6.04 -2.15 -19.72
CA VAL A 346 7.28 -1.66 -19.10
C VAL A 346 7.01 -0.27 -18.55
N ALA A 347 7.05 -0.12 -17.23
CA ALA A 347 6.92 1.19 -16.59
C ALA A 347 8.24 1.97 -16.68
N VAL A 348 8.19 3.13 -17.30
CA VAL A 348 9.33 4.04 -17.52
C VAL A 348 9.05 5.37 -16.83
N ASP A 349 10.07 5.95 -16.20
CA ASP A 349 9.98 7.32 -15.69
C ASP A 349 10.16 8.31 -16.86
N GLY A 350 9.34 9.36 -16.92
CA GLY A 350 9.16 10.19 -18.11
C GLY A 350 10.42 10.88 -18.66
N ASN A 351 11.52 10.89 -17.89
CA ASN A 351 12.82 11.47 -18.26
C ASN A 351 13.92 10.44 -18.54
N SER A 352 13.65 9.14 -18.42
CA SER A 352 14.69 8.09 -18.33
C SER A 352 14.51 6.98 -19.37
N ILE A 353 14.22 7.31 -20.62
CA ILE A 353 14.37 6.32 -21.72
C ILE A 353 15.86 6.20 -22.01
N THR A 354 16.51 5.22 -21.38
CA THR A 354 17.92 4.91 -21.63
C THR A 354 18.05 4.17 -22.96
N LYS A 355 19.11 4.45 -23.73
CA LYS A 355 19.41 3.71 -24.99
C LYS A 355 19.45 2.19 -24.80
N ASP A 356 19.88 1.75 -23.61
CA ASP A 356 19.92 0.33 -23.25
C ASP A 356 18.52 -0.30 -23.19
N LEU A 357 17.52 0.44 -22.69
CA LEU A 357 16.14 -0.02 -22.63
C LEU A 357 15.55 -0.16 -24.03
N GLU A 358 15.82 0.79 -24.94
CA GLU A 358 15.39 0.70 -26.34
C GLU A 358 15.96 -0.53 -27.05
N LEU A 359 17.25 -0.83 -26.83
CA LEU A 359 17.89 -2.02 -27.38
C LEU A 359 17.23 -3.31 -26.89
N ILE A 360 16.94 -3.39 -25.59
CA ILE A 360 16.26 -4.55 -25.00
C ILE A 360 14.83 -4.67 -25.53
N VAL A 361 14.09 -3.57 -25.66
CA VAL A 361 12.72 -3.57 -26.22
C VAL A 361 12.71 -4.09 -27.66
N VAL A 362 13.68 -3.69 -28.48
CA VAL A 362 13.82 -4.19 -29.86
C VAL A 362 14.12 -5.70 -29.86
N GLN A 363 14.99 -6.18 -28.96
CA GLN A 363 15.27 -7.61 -28.82
C GLN A 363 14.02 -8.40 -28.41
N VAL A 364 13.24 -7.90 -27.44
CA VAL A 364 12.02 -8.55 -26.96
C VAL A 364 10.93 -8.57 -28.04
N ARG A 365 10.78 -7.49 -28.82
CA ARG A 365 9.85 -7.46 -29.96
C ARG A 365 10.23 -8.47 -31.05
N LYS A 366 11.53 -8.70 -31.29
CA LYS A 366 12.01 -9.74 -32.22
C LYS A 366 11.64 -11.16 -31.78
N LEU A 367 11.43 -11.38 -30.49
CA LEU A 367 10.96 -12.66 -29.94
C LEU A 367 9.46 -12.88 -30.14
N GLY A 368 8.73 -11.93 -30.75
CA GLY A 368 7.29 -12.01 -30.99
C GLY A 368 6.43 -11.56 -29.81
N ILE A 369 7.02 -10.88 -28.82
CA ILE A 369 6.34 -10.33 -27.64
C ILE A 369 5.92 -8.88 -27.91
N SER A 370 4.67 -8.54 -27.63
CA SER A 370 4.17 -7.17 -27.74
C SER A 370 4.63 -6.34 -26.54
N VAL A 371 5.48 -5.33 -26.77
CA VAL A 371 6.01 -4.46 -25.69
C VAL A 371 5.42 -3.05 -25.76
N ARG A 372 4.82 -2.60 -24.65
CA ARG A 372 4.25 -1.27 -24.46
C ARG A 372 4.95 -0.55 -23.30
N LEU A 373 5.33 0.70 -23.53
CA LEU A 373 5.99 1.55 -22.53
C LEU A 373 4.96 2.40 -21.81
N ILE A 374 4.90 2.32 -20.48
CA ILE A 374 3.97 3.07 -19.62
C ILE A 374 4.74 4.18 -18.92
N SER A 375 4.32 5.44 -19.07
CA SER A 375 4.82 6.57 -18.28
C SER A 375 3.71 7.10 -17.36
N GLN A 376 4.06 7.67 -16.20
CA GLN A 376 3.09 8.22 -15.24
C GLN A 376 2.15 9.29 -15.85
N SER A 377 2.60 10.04 -16.85
CA SER A 377 1.79 11.02 -17.59
C SER A 377 0.88 10.40 -18.66
N ASN A 378 1.23 9.20 -19.14
CA ASN A 378 0.61 8.54 -20.28
C ASN A 378 -0.08 7.22 -19.90
N ILE A 379 -0.27 6.89 -18.62
CA ILE A 379 -0.94 5.64 -18.21
C ILE A 379 -2.31 5.51 -18.89
N SER A 380 -3.05 6.61 -19.03
CA SER A 380 -4.35 6.64 -19.74
C SER A 380 -4.23 6.65 -21.27
N LEU A 381 -3.12 7.14 -21.84
CA LEU A 381 -2.90 7.33 -23.29
C LEU A 381 -2.21 6.12 -23.95
N VAL A 382 -1.25 5.49 -23.27
CA VAL A 382 -0.54 4.29 -23.75
C VAL A 382 -1.49 3.10 -23.88
N LEU A 383 -2.55 3.07 -23.07
CA LEU A 383 -3.62 2.09 -23.22
C LEU A 383 -4.45 2.34 -24.48
N LYS A 384 -4.69 3.61 -24.86
CA LYS A 384 -5.36 3.96 -26.13
C LYS A 384 -4.53 3.60 -27.35
N GLU A 385 -3.23 3.91 -27.34
CA GLU A 385 -2.32 3.56 -28.43
C GLU A 385 -2.05 2.04 -28.53
N ALA A 386 -2.26 1.30 -27.43
CA ALA A 386 -2.19 -0.16 -27.44
C ALA A 386 -3.34 -0.85 -28.18
N VAL A 387 -4.39 -0.10 -28.52
CA VAL A 387 -5.62 -0.58 -29.15
C VAL A 387 -5.64 -0.33 -30.67
N THR A 388 -4.88 0.65 -31.17
CA THR A 388 -4.94 1.12 -32.56
C THR A 388 -3.83 0.60 -33.49
N SER A 389 -2.86 -0.15 -32.98
CA SER A 389 -1.71 -0.73 -33.70
C SER A 389 -1.45 -2.14 -33.18
#